data_AF-A0A0X8D025-F1
#
_entry.id   AF-A0A0X8D025-F1
#
_cell.length_a   1.000
_cell.length_b   1.000
_cell.length_c   1.000
_cell.angle_alpha   90.00
_cell.angle_beta   90.00
_cell.angle_gamma   90.00
#
_symmetry.space_group_name_H-M   'P 1'
#
loop_
_entity.id
_entity.type
_entity.pdbx_description
1 polymer ?
#
loop_
_entity_poly.entity_id
_entity_poly.type
_entity_poly.pdbx_seq_one_letter_code
_entity_poly.pdbx_strand_id
1 'polypeptide(L)' 'MTRSAIYTVYMLLLIAVTIGIPFMLYYGSNDPIAGFIAAILSFGVLASYAIYGHLLNRRN' A
#
# COMPACT_ATOMS: atom_id res chain seq x y z
N MET A 1 -18.64 -8.82 11.23
CA MET A 1 -18.26 -8.10 9.98
C MET A 1 -16.75 -8.21 9.66
N THR A 2 -16.02 -9.22 10.13
CA THR A 2 -14.81 -8.90 10.90
C THR A 2 -13.45 -9.34 10.33
N ARG A 3 -13.39 -10.15 9.26
CA ARG A 3 -12.10 -10.59 8.67
C ARG A 3 -12.08 -10.52 7.15
N SER A 4 -13.17 -10.92 6.48
CA SER A 4 -13.25 -10.79 5.02
C SER A 4 -13.26 -9.34 4.57
N ALA A 5 -14.00 -8.45 5.26
CA ALA A 5 -14.00 -7.03 4.93
C ALA A 5 -12.60 -6.39 5.05
N ILE A 6 -11.85 -6.71 6.13
CA ILE A 6 -10.47 -6.21 6.32
C ILE A 6 -9.55 -6.76 5.22
N TYR A 7 -9.67 -8.04 4.89
CA TYR A 7 -8.92 -8.66 3.80
C TYR A 7 -9.24 -8.01 2.45
N THR A 8 -10.52 -7.83 2.12
CA THR A 8 -10.96 -7.20 0.87
C THR A 8 -10.47 -5.76 0.77
N VAL A 9 -10.56 -4.97 1.85
CA VAL A 9 -10.05 -3.59 1.87
C VAL A 9 -8.53 -3.56 1.69
N TYR A 10 -7.80 -4.45 2.36
CA TYR A 10 -6.35 -4.56 2.22
C TYR A 10 -5.94 -4.98 0.80
N MET A 11 -6.68 -5.92 0.21
CA MET A 11 -6.48 -6.34 -1.18
C MET A 11 -6.73 -5.20 -2.16
N LEU A 12 -7.81 -4.43 -1.99
CA LEU A 12 -8.11 -3.27 -2.83
C LEU A 12 -7.03 -2.18 -2.71
N LEU A 13 -6.55 -1.92 -1.48
CA LEU A 13 -5.44 -1.00 -1.24
C LEU A 13 -4.18 -1.46 -2.00
N LEU A 14 -3.82 -2.73 -1.91
CA LEU A 14 -2.66 -3.27 -2.63
C LEU A 14 -2.83 -3.10 -4.14
N ILE A 15 -3.98 -3.48 -4.71
CA ILE A 15 -4.24 -3.32 -6.15
C ILE A 15 -4.09 -1.86 -6.57
N ALA A 16 -4.70 -0.93 -5.83
CA ALA A 16 -4.64 0.49 -6.11
C ALA A 16 -3.20 1.02 -6.09
N VAL A 17 -2.40 0.60 -5.11
CA VAL A 17 -1.01 1.06 -4.97
C VAL A 17 -0.08 0.41 -6.00
N THR A 18 -0.28 -0.88 -6.32
CA THR A 18 0.49 -1.60 -7.33
C THR A 18 0.32 -1.00 -8.73
N ILE A 19 -0.86 -0.45 -9.06
CA ILE A 19 -1.09 0.24 -10.33
C ILE A 19 -0.71 1.73 -10.22
N GLY A 20 -1.08 2.37 -9.11
CA GLY A 20 -0.93 3.81 -8.91
C GLY A 20 0.52 4.28 -8.83
N ILE A 21 1.41 3.54 -8.12
CA ILE A 21 2.82 3.93 -8.00
C ILE A 21 3.53 3.90 -9.37
N PRO A 22 3.47 2.82 -10.17
CA PRO A 22 4.07 2.82 -11.50
C PRO A 22 3.49 3.91 -12.41
N PHE A 23 2.19 4.17 -12.32
CA PHE A 23 1.55 5.23 -13.11
C PHE A 23 2.08 6.61 -12.71
N MET A 24 2.20 6.88 -11.40
CA MET A 24 2.82 8.11 -10.90
C MET A 24 4.27 8.25 -11.33
N LEU A 25 5.06 7.17 -11.30
CA LEU A 25 6.46 7.21 -11.72
C LEU A 25 6.61 7.36 -13.24
N TYR A 26 5.73 6.73 -14.02
CA TYR A 26 5.74 6.77 -15.48
C TYR A 26 5.37 8.17 -16.01
N TYR A 27 4.33 8.80 -15.45
CA TYR A 27 3.89 10.13 -15.89
C TYR A 27 4.59 11.28 -15.14
N GLY A 28 5.05 11.05 -13.91
CA GLY A 28 5.65 12.06 -13.04
C GLY A 28 7.17 12.04 -13.00
N SER A 29 7.86 11.37 -13.93
CA SER A 29 9.32 11.13 -13.86
C SER A 29 10.19 12.39 -13.74
N ASN A 30 9.62 13.57 -14.05
CA ASN A 30 10.29 14.88 -13.96
C ASN A 30 9.76 15.77 -12.81
N ASP A 31 8.75 15.31 -12.06
CA ASP A 31 8.17 16.03 -10.92
C ASP A 31 8.67 15.42 -9.59
N PRO A 32 9.52 16.14 -8.84
CA PRO A 32 10.03 15.71 -7.54
C PRO A 32 8.92 15.38 -6.53
N ILE A 33 7.76 16.05 -6.63
CA ILE A 33 6.62 15.85 -5.74
C ILE A 33 5.97 14.50 -6.02
N ALA A 34 5.80 14.14 -7.29
CA ALA A 34 5.25 12.83 -7.67
C ALA A 34 6.13 11.68 -7.18
N GLY A 35 7.46 11.81 -7.34
CA GLY A 35 8.43 10.85 -6.80
C GLY A 35 8.38 10.73 -5.27
N PHE A 36 8.25 11.85 -4.56
CA PHE A 36 8.13 11.87 -3.11
C PHE A 36 6.84 11.19 -2.62
N ILE A 37 5.70 11.47 -3.27
CA ILE A 37 4.42 10.81 -2.94
C ILE A 37 4.49 9.31 -3.21
N ALA A 38 5.05 8.89 -4.35
CA ALA A 38 5.26 7.49 -4.66
C ALA A 38 6.12 6.76 -3.61
N ALA A 39 7.16 7.43 -3.10
CA ALA A 39 7.99 6.89 -2.01
C ALA A 39 7.19 6.73 -0.71
N ILE A 40 6.43 7.76 -0.29
CA ILE A 40 5.57 7.69 0.90
C ILE A 40 4.58 6.53 0.79
N LEU A 41 3.91 6.38 -0.36
CA LEU A 41 2.96 5.30 -0.59
C LEU A 41 3.64 3.93 -0.53
N SER A 42 4.85 3.80 -1.09
CA SER A 42 5.63 2.54 -1.05
C SER A 42 5.98 2.14 0.39
N PHE A 43 6.53 3.06 1.18
CA PHE A 43 6.86 2.81 2.58
C PHE A 43 5.61 2.59 3.44
N GLY A 44 4.52 3.30 3.14
CA GLY A 44 3.22 3.13 3.79
C GLY A 44 2.66 1.71 3.57
N VAL A 45 2.76 1.17 2.36
CA VAL A 45 2.37 -0.23 2.10
C VAL A 45 3.22 -1.21 2.89
N LEU A 46 4.55 -1.01 2.94
CA LEU A 46 5.45 -1.85 3.73
C LEU A 46 5.07 -1.85 5.23
N ALA A 47 4.82 -0.67 5.80
CA ALA A 47 4.38 -0.52 7.18
C ALA A 47 3.01 -1.18 7.42
N SER A 48 2.07 -1.01 6.49
CA SER A 48 0.75 -1.64 6.57
C SER A 48 0.83 -3.16 6.58
N TYR A 49 1.75 -3.74 5.79
CA TYR A 49 2.00 -5.18 5.75
C TYR A 49 2.57 -5.68 7.08
N ALA A 50 3.54 -4.96 7.66
CA ALA A 50 4.10 -5.30 8.97
C ALA A 50 3.04 -5.29 10.08
N ILE A 51 2.15 -4.29 10.07
CA ILE A 51 1.03 -4.20 11.04
C ILE A 51 0.05 -5.36 10.82
N TYR A 52 -0.34 -5.63 9.57
CA TYR A 52 -1.24 -6.73 9.25
C TYR A 52 -0.67 -8.09 9.68
N GLY A 53 0.61 -8.33 9.39
CA GLY A 53 1.34 -9.51 9.83
C GLY A 53 1.41 -9.64 11.35
N HIS A 54 1.66 -8.54 12.07
CA HIS A 54 1.71 -8.58 13.54
C HIS A 54 0.33 -8.85 14.16
N LEU A 55 -0.74 -8.31 13.59
CA LEU A 55 -2.12 -8.59 14.01
C LEU A 55 -2.53 -10.04 13.75
N LEU A 56 -2.03 -10.64 12.67
CA LEU A 56 -2.22 -12.06 12.37
C LEU A 56 -1.42 -12.98 13.30
N ASN A 57 -0.16 -12.65 13.59
CA ASN A 57 0.72 -13.46 14.44
C ASN A 57 0.30 -13.47 15.90
N ARG A 58 -0.31 -12.41 16.43
CA ARG A 58 -0.84 -12.39 17.81
C ARG A 58 -2.04 -13.34 18.04
N ARG A 59 -2.54 -13.99 16.99
CA ARG A 59 -3.70 -14.88 17.04
C ARG A 59 -3.35 -16.38 16.91
N ASN A 60 -2.09 -16.72 16.64
CA ASN A 60 -1.56 -18.09 16.71
C ASN A 60 -0.80 -18.29 18.02
#